data_AF-A0A8T4JK63-F1
#
_entry.id   AF-A0A8T4JK63-F1
#
_cell.length_a   1.000
_cell.length_b   1.000
_cell.length_c   1.000
_cell.angle_alpha   90.00
_cell.angle_beta   90.00
_cell.angle_gamma   90.00
#
_symmetry.space_group_name_H-M   'P 1'
#
loop_
_entity.id
_entity.type
_entity.pdbx_description
1 polymer ?
#
loop_
_entity_poly.entity_id
_entity_poly.type
_entity_poly.pdbx_seq_one_letter_code
_entity_poly.pdbx_strand_id
1 'polypeptide(L)'
;MKCKHCFYSQNLNKGNEISIDNIKKLAKSLKGVLNVSITGGEPFLRKDVGEVIQTFFRYAKPKVISVVTNGFQPKKISEVISDVLKNNQGIRLSVTVSLDGFESVHDKIRGTTGSFKKSIQTINNLKRIKKQFKNLNMGVISTLSSLNADIMLDFYDYIKNELIVDSIQVNLARGESCSPILDKKSIQIYKQIADKTKSDIYSSNLKGYSNFFGSGIYQAVNTLFREIIYKTAKTGKYQLPCAAGRLNGVIYPDGNVSSCEMLDNV
;
A
#
# COMPACT_ATOMS: atom_id res chain seq x y z
N MET A 1 8.27 13.03 -5.18
CA MET A 1 7.36 13.78 -4.30
C MET A 1 8.02 13.97 -2.94
N LYS A 2 7.68 15.02 -2.19
CA LYS A 2 8.18 15.27 -0.82
C LYS A 2 6.98 15.38 0.11
N CYS A 3 6.40 14.24 0.48
CA CYS A 3 5.15 14.22 1.25
C CYS A 3 5.39 14.65 2.70
N LYS A 4 4.46 15.44 3.26
CA LYS A 4 4.55 15.96 4.63
C LYS A 4 4.45 14.89 5.72
N HIS A 5 3.86 13.73 5.40
CA HIS A 5 3.70 12.59 6.32
C HIS A 5 4.67 11.43 6.03
N CYS A 6 5.66 11.63 5.15
CA CYS A 6 6.55 10.54 4.77
C CYS A 6 7.57 10.26 5.88
N PHE A 7 7.33 9.20 6.65
CA PHE A 7 8.26 8.70 7.67
C PHE A 7 9.59 8.20 7.09
N TYR A 8 9.61 7.85 5.80
CA TYR A 8 10.81 7.38 5.09
C TYR A 8 11.59 8.52 4.40
N SER A 9 11.15 9.78 4.54
CA SER A 9 11.72 10.91 3.80
C SER A 9 13.23 11.09 4.00
N GLN A 10 13.74 10.81 5.21
CA GLN A 10 15.15 10.94 5.55
C GLN A 10 16.05 9.84 4.97
N ASN A 11 15.46 8.72 4.52
CA ASN A 11 16.18 7.59 3.94
C ASN A 11 16.00 7.50 2.41
N LEU A 12 15.34 8.48 1.80
CA LEU A 12 15.24 8.60 0.35
C LEU A 12 16.63 8.88 -0.25
N ASN A 13 16.93 8.21 -1.37
CA ASN A 13 18.15 8.40 -2.18
C ASN A 13 19.47 8.11 -1.44
N LYS A 14 19.45 7.31 -0.37
CA LYS A 14 20.66 6.83 0.29
C LYS A 14 21.06 5.45 -0.27
N GLY A 15 22.32 5.30 -0.67
CA GLY A 15 22.90 4.03 -1.13
C GLY A 15 22.65 3.71 -2.61
N ASN A 16 23.30 2.64 -3.08
CA ASN A 16 23.10 2.09 -4.42
C ASN A 16 21.89 1.13 -4.41
N GLU A 17 21.09 1.14 -5.46
CA GLU A 17 20.02 0.16 -5.61
C GLU A 17 20.58 -1.26 -5.81
N ILE A 18 19.98 -2.22 -5.11
CA ILE A 18 20.28 -3.64 -5.22
C ILE A 18 20.10 -4.09 -6.67
N SER A 19 21.11 -4.75 -7.21
CA SER A 19 21.10 -5.24 -8.59
C SER A 19 20.02 -6.30 -8.80
N ILE A 20 19.56 -6.43 -10.04
CA ILE A 20 18.55 -7.42 -10.39
C ILE A 20 19.01 -8.86 -10.10
N ASP A 21 20.30 -9.14 -10.25
CA ASP A 21 20.88 -10.45 -9.92
C ASP A 21 20.79 -10.77 -8.42
N ASN A 22 20.99 -9.77 -7.57
CA ASN A 22 20.84 -9.94 -6.12
C ASN A 22 19.36 -10.06 -5.72
N ILE A 23 18.46 -9.31 -6.38
CA ILE A 23 17.00 -9.51 -6.22
C ILE A 23 16.60 -10.93 -6.63
N LYS A 24 17.19 -11.48 -7.69
CA LYS A 24 16.95 -12.86 -8.12
C LYS A 24 17.44 -13.89 -7.11
N LYS A 25 18.61 -13.69 -6.49
CA LYS A 25 19.09 -14.54 -5.38
C LYS A 25 18.12 -14.48 -4.19
N LEU A 26 17.69 -13.28 -3.83
CA LEU A 26 16.72 -13.04 -2.76
C LEU A 26 15.36 -13.71 -3.06
N ALA A 27 14.80 -13.51 -4.25
CA ALA A 27 13.52 -14.11 -4.60
C ALA A 27 13.57 -15.65 -4.57
N LYS A 28 14.73 -16.26 -4.85
CA LYS A 28 14.93 -17.70 -4.70
C LYS A 28 14.98 -18.17 -3.24
N SER A 29 15.50 -17.35 -2.31
CA SER A 29 15.52 -17.69 -0.88
C SER A 29 14.16 -17.49 -0.21
N LEU A 30 13.29 -16.65 -0.78
CA LEU A 30 11.95 -16.35 -0.27
C LEU A 30 10.84 -17.27 -0.83
N LYS A 31 11.18 -18.49 -1.27
CA LYS A 31 10.17 -19.46 -1.75
C LYS A 31 9.14 -19.78 -0.66
N GLY A 32 7.87 -19.69 -1.00
CA GLY A 32 6.77 -20.01 -0.09
C GLY A 32 6.32 -18.84 0.79
N VAL A 33 6.91 -17.65 0.64
CA VAL A 33 6.41 -16.44 1.31
C VAL A 33 4.97 -16.14 0.85
N LEU A 34 4.11 -15.70 1.78
CA LEU A 34 2.71 -15.44 1.48
C LEU A 34 2.52 -14.19 0.61
N ASN A 35 3.25 -13.12 0.92
CA ASN A 35 3.11 -11.82 0.29
C ASN A 35 4.49 -11.18 0.08
N VAL A 36 4.70 -10.57 -1.09
CA VAL A 36 5.83 -9.67 -1.34
C VAL A 36 5.28 -8.28 -1.60
N SER A 37 5.68 -7.30 -0.78
CA SER A 37 5.29 -5.90 -0.95
C SER A 37 6.44 -5.11 -1.56
N ILE A 38 6.23 -4.60 -2.77
CA ILE A 38 7.17 -3.74 -3.48
C ILE A 38 6.78 -2.29 -3.20
N THR A 39 7.62 -1.64 -2.42
CA THR A 39 7.42 -0.28 -1.92
C THR A 39 8.66 0.58 -2.22
N GLY A 40 9.21 1.27 -1.22
CA GLY A 40 10.25 2.29 -1.36
C GLY A 40 9.67 3.67 -1.67
N GLY A 41 10.53 4.68 -1.85
CA GLY A 41 10.08 6.06 -2.08
C GLY A 41 9.01 6.15 -3.18
N GLU A 42 9.33 5.65 -4.37
CA GLU A 42 8.36 5.37 -5.43
C GLU A 42 8.90 4.23 -6.32
N PRO A 43 8.26 3.04 -6.34
CA PRO A 43 8.78 1.89 -7.10
C PRO A 43 8.99 2.20 -8.58
N PHE A 44 8.09 2.99 -9.18
CA PHE A 44 8.14 3.30 -10.60
C PHE A 44 9.19 4.34 -10.98
N LEU A 45 10.02 4.84 -10.05
CA LEU A 45 11.25 5.56 -10.40
C LEU A 45 12.35 4.61 -10.89
N ARG A 46 12.39 3.39 -10.34
CA ARG A 46 13.34 2.35 -10.76
C ARG A 46 13.09 1.96 -12.22
N LYS A 47 14.17 1.82 -13.00
CA LYS A 47 14.09 1.58 -14.46
C LYS A 47 13.62 0.16 -14.77
N ASP A 48 14.11 -0.82 -14.03
CA ASP A 48 13.89 -2.26 -14.14
C ASP A 48 12.77 -2.78 -13.21
N VAL A 49 11.88 -1.91 -12.69
CA VAL A 49 10.82 -2.32 -11.74
C VAL A 49 9.93 -3.45 -12.26
N GLY A 50 9.65 -3.50 -13.57
CA GLY A 50 8.92 -4.61 -14.18
C GLY A 50 9.67 -5.95 -14.06
N GLU A 51 10.99 -5.94 -14.22
CA GLU A 51 11.84 -7.13 -14.06
C GLU A 51 11.92 -7.56 -12.59
N VAL A 52 11.96 -6.61 -11.66
CA VAL A 52 11.88 -6.88 -10.21
C VAL A 52 10.60 -7.63 -9.88
N ILE A 53 9.45 -7.10 -10.32
CA ILE A 53 8.15 -7.72 -10.10
C ILE A 53 8.14 -9.13 -10.73
N GLN A 54 8.59 -9.28 -11.98
CA GLN A 54 8.65 -10.55 -12.68
C GLN A 54 9.54 -11.59 -11.97
N THR A 55 10.62 -11.14 -11.36
CA THR A 55 11.56 -11.98 -10.61
C THR A 55 10.86 -12.62 -9.41
N PHE A 56 10.04 -11.87 -8.66
CA PHE A 56 9.26 -12.43 -7.55
C PHE A 56 8.15 -13.36 -8.03
N PHE A 57 7.46 -13.03 -9.13
CA PHE A 57 6.51 -13.96 -9.76
C PHE A 57 7.17 -15.30 -10.10
N ARG A 58 8.38 -15.27 -10.69
CA ARG A 58 9.07 -16.46 -11.19
C ARG A 58 9.69 -17.32 -10.09
N TYR A 59 10.38 -16.69 -9.13
CA TYR A 59 11.25 -17.42 -8.20
C TYR A 59 10.62 -17.60 -6.81
N ALA A 60 10.00 -16.56 -6.24
CA ALA A 60 9.39 -16.63 -4.91
C ALA A 60 7.99 -17.26 -4.94
N LYS A 61 7.24 -17.01 -6.02
CA LYS A 61 5.87 -17.49 -6.27
C LYS A 61 4.91 -17.26 -5.07
N PRO A 62 4.83 -16.02 -4.54
CA PRO A 62 3.94 -15.74 -3.42
C PRO A 62 2.48 -15.84 -3.82
N LYS A 63 1.56 -15.87 -2.84
CA LYS A 63 0.12 -15.80 -3.14
C LYS A 63 -0.29 -14.43 -3.65
N VAL A 64 0.36 -13.38 -3.13
CA VAL A 64 0.11 -11.98 -3.52
C VAL A 64 1.45 -11.25 -3.72
N ILE A 65 1.52 -10.44 -4.77
CA ILE A 65 2.51 -9.39 -4.91
C ILE A 65 1.76 -8.07 -4.80
N SER A 66 2.17 -7.21 -3.88
CA SER A 66 1.57 -5.90 -3.65
C SER A 66 2.53 -4.81 -4.13
N VAL A 67 2.04 -3.83 -4.86
CA VAL A 67 2.80 -2.66 -5.31
C VAL A 67 2.08 -1.43 -4.81
N VAL A 68 2.76 -0.60 -4.03
CA VAL A 68 2.24 0.70 -3.56
C VAL A 68 2.90 1.81 -4.34
N THR A 69 2.11 2.66 -5.00
CA THR A 69 2.61 3.78 -5.82
C THR A 69 1.91 5.08 -5.45
N ASN A 70 2.60 6.20 -5.65
CA ASN A 70 2.01 7.53 -5.58
C ASN A 70 1.13 7.87 -6.79
N GLY A 71 1.13 7.06 -7.86
CA GLY A 71 0.26 7.24 -9.02
C GLY A 71 0.64 8.35 -9.99
N PHE A 72 1.80 8.97 -9.85
CA PHE A 72 2.18 10.17 -10.61
C PHE A 72 2.58 9.91 -12.07
N GLN A 73 2.96 8.68 -12.42
CA GLN A 73 3.38 8.30 -13.78
C GLN A 73 2.38 7.33 -14.46
N PRO A 74 1.15 7.78 -14.81
CA PRO A 74 0.09 6.90 -15.32
C PRO A 74 0.49 6.00 -16.47
N LYS A 75 1.25 6.53 -17.44
CA LYS A 75 1.71 5.79 -18.62
C LYS A 75 2.64 4.64 -18.22
N LYS A 76 3.76 4.97 -17.57
CA LYS A 76 4.76 3.99 -17.09
C LYS A 76 4.13 2.93 -16.20
N ILE A 77 3.28 3.34 -15.24
CA ILE A 77 2.59 2.41 -14.35
C ILE A 77 1.72 1.43 -15.15
N SER A 78 0.89 1.94 -16.05
CA SER A 78 -0.03 1.10 -16.83
C SER A 78 0.70 0.13 -17.77
N GLU A 79 1.79 0.56 -18.40
CA GLU A 79 2.60 -0.27 -19.30
C GLU A 79 3.26 -1.43 -18.52
N VAL A 80 3.99 -1.11 -17.45
CA VAL A 80 4.67 -2.11 -16.62
C VAL A 80 3.68 -3.12 -16.04
N ILE A 81 2.55 -2.65 -15.47
CA ILE A 81 1.56 -3.55 -14.87
C ILE A 81 0.93 -4.46 -15.92
N SER A 82 0.63 -3.93 -17.12
CA SER A 82 0.09 -4.75 -18.21
C SER A 82 1.09 -5.82 -18.65
N ASP A 83 2.36 -5.46 -18.82
CA ASP A 83 3.40 -6.37 -19.31
C ASP A 83 3.75 -7.45 -18.29
N VAL A 84 3.75 -7.12 -17.00
CA VAL A 84 3.85 -8.11 -15.92
C VAL A 84 2.65 -9.07 -15.97
N LEU A 85 1.42 -8.57 -16.09
CA LEU A 85 0.24 -9.43 -16.03
C LEU A 85 0.10 -10.37 -17.24
N LYS A 86 0.51 -9.93 -18.44
CA LYS A 86 0.51 -10.77 -19.66
C LYS A 86 1.25 -12.10 -19.46
N ASN A 87 2.35 -12.07 -18.70
CA ASN A 87 3.25 -13.20 -18.54
C ASN A 87 2.97 -14.05 -17.28
N ASN A 88 2.03 -13.62 -16.43
CA ASN A 88 1.79 -14.29 -15.14
C ASN A 88 0.30 -14.45 -14.86
N GLN A 89 -0.19 -15.67 -15.07
CA GLN A 89 -1.52 -16.08 -14.65
C GLN A 89 -1.38 -16.95 -13.39
N GLY A 90 -2.21 -16.69 -12.36
CA GLY A 90 -2.30 -17.52 -11.15
C GLY A 90 -1.74 -16.91 -9.86
N ILE A 91 -0.90 -15.88 -9.93
CA ILE A 91 -0.50 -15.07 -8.76
C ILE A 91 -1.26 -13.74 -8.81
N ARG A 92 -1.75 -13.28 -7.65
CA ARG A 92 -2.50 -12.03 -7.54
C ARG A 92 -1.54 -10.85 -7.50
N LEU A 93 -1.78 -9.85 -8.34
CA LEU A 93 -1.10 -8.57 -8.29
C LEU A 93 -2.03 -7.54 -7.67
N SER A 94 -1.65 -6.94 -6.55
CA SER A 94 -2.37 -5.85 -5.91
C SER A 94 -1.64 -4.54 -6.19
N VAL A 95 -2.26 -3.61 -6.92
CA VAL A 95 -1.72 -2.28 -7.15
C VAL A 95 -2.53 -1.26 -6.37
N THR A 96 -1.89 -0.63 -5.39
CA THR A 96 -2.55 0.31 -4.49
C THR A 96 -2.02 1.72 -4.75
N VAL A 97 -2.91 2.62 -5.18
CA VAL A 97 -2.57 4.01 -5.49
C VAL A 97 -2.77 4.86 -4.24
N SER A 98 -1.79 5.68 -3.93
CA SER A 98 -1.83 6.51 -2.72
C SER A 98 -2.61 7.80 -2.98
N LEU A 99 -3.69 8.03 -2.23
CA LEU A 99 -4.53 9.23 -2.27
C LEU A 99 -4.88 9.67 -0.85
N ASP A 100 -4.74 10.95 -0.52
CA ASP A 100 -4.85 11.44 0.87
C ASP A 100 -5.93 12.51 1.05
N GLY A 101 -6.81 12.68 0.07
CA GLY A 101 -7.85 13.69 0.08
C GLY A 101 -8.25 14.11 -1.34
N PHE A 102 -9.19 15.05 -1.42
CA PHE A 102 -9.52 15.74 -2.67
C PHE A 102 -8.33 16.57 -3.19
N GLU A 103 -8.40 17.01 -4.44
CA GLU A 103 -7.28 17.58 -5.20
C GLU A 103 -6.39 18.55 -4.41
N SER A 104 -6.98 19.60 -3.83
CA SER A 104 -6.23 20.62 -3.09
C SER A 104 -5.50 20.06 -1.85
N VAL A 105 -6.17 19.20 -1.09
CA VAL A 105 -5.61 18.58 0.13
C VAL A 105 -4.53 17.57 -0.25
N HIS A 106 -4.79 16.71 -1.23
CA HIS A 106 -3.83 15.70 -1.65
C HIS A 106 -2.55 16.33 -2.22
N ASP A 107 -2.67 17.29 -3.13
CA ASP A 107 -1.51 17.97 -3.72
C ASP A 107 -0.68 18.70 -2.66
N LYS A 108 -1.34 19.33 -1.67
CA LYS A 108 -0.70 19.99 -0.54
C LYS A 108 0.04 19.00 0.37
N ILE A 109 -0.55 17.83 0.64
CA ILE A 109 0.05 16.79 1.47
C ILE A 109 1.24 16.14 0.76
N ARG A 110 1.11 15.86 -0.54
CA ARG A 110 2.14 15.21 -1.38
C ARG A 110 3.24 16.18 -1.82
N GLY A 111 2.99 17.49 -1.72
CA GLY A 111 3.94 18.54 -2.09
C GLY A 111 4.17 18.60 -3.60
N THR A 112 3.16 18.27 -4.41
CA THR A 112 3.28 18.23 -5.88
C THR A 112 1.93 18.56 -6.52
N THR A 113 1.86 19.72 -7.18
CA THR A 113 0.67 20.14 -7.91
C THR A 113 0.33 19.20 -9.06
N GLY A 114 -0.95 18.90 -9.24
CA GLY A 114 -1.47 17.97 -10.23
C GLY A 114 -1.31 16.49 -9.85
N SER A 115 -0.81 16.19 -8.65
CA SER A 115 -0.61 14.80 -8.22
C SER A 115 -1.91 14.03 -8.13
N PHE A 116 -2.98 14.65 -7.64
CA PHE A 116 -4.31 14.04 -7.55
C PHE A 116 -4.81 13.62 -8.93
N LYS A 117 -4.79 14.54 -9.89
CA LYS A 117 -5.24 14.29 -11.27
C LYS A 117 -4.47 13.14 -11.92
N LYS A 118 -3.15 13.07 -11.72
CA LYS A 118 -2.33 11.95 -12.20
C LYS A 118 -2.70 10.63 -11.52
N SER A 119 -2.90 10.63 -10.21
CA SER A 119 -3.32 9.43 -9.48
C SER A 119 -4.69 8.93 -9.94
N ILE A 120 -5.65 9.82 -10.18
CA ILE A 120 -6.96 9.47 -10.77
C ILE A 120 -6.79 8.88 -12.18
N GLN A 121 -5.92 9.46 -13.02
CA GLN A 121 -5.60 8.92 -14.34
C GLN A 121 -5.00 7.51 -14.23
N THR A 122 -4.11 7.27 -13.27
CA THR A 122 -3.54 5.95 -12.99
C THR A 122 -4.61 4.94 -12.59
N ILE A 123 -5.52 5.31 -11.68
CA ILE A 123 -6.64 4.46 -11.26
C ILE A 123 -7.52 4.10 -12.48
N ASN A 124 -7.84 5.06 -13.33
CA ASN A 124 -8.64 4.81 -14.54
C ASN A 124 -7.93 3.89 -15.54
N ASN A 125 -6.60 4.01 -15.70
CA ASN A 125 -5.83 3.08 -16.51
C ASN A 125 -5.85 1.66 -15.92
N LEU A 126 -5.66 1.52 -14.60
CA LEU A 126 -5.73 0.23 -13.90
C LEU A 126 -7.11 -0.41 -14.03
N LYS A 127 -8.21 0.36 -13.99
CA LYS A 127 -9.57 -0.14 -14.26
C LYS A 127 -9.67 -0.79 -15.64
N ARG A 128 -9.08 -0.16 -16.68
CA ARG A 128 -9.08 -0.71 -18.05
C ARG A 128 -8.29 -2.01 -18.13
N ILE A 129 -7.13 -2.08 -17.48
CA ILE A 129 -6.28 -3.29 -17.42
C ILE A 129 -7.01 -4.42 -16.70
N LYS A 130 -7.68 -4.12 -15.58
CA LYS A 130 -8.42 -5.10 -14.78
C LYS A 130 -9.52 -5.82 -15.59
N LYS A 131 -10.13 -5.16 -16.59
CA LYS A 131 -11.10 -5.80 -17.49
C LYS A 131 -10.49 -6.98 -18.27
N GLN A 132 -9.19 -6.92 -18.54
CA GLN A 132 -8.44 -7.95 -19.27
C GLN A 132 -7.81 -8.99 -18.33
N PHE A 133 -7.38 -8.56 -17.13
CA PHE A 133 -6.64 -9.40 -16.19
C PHE A 133 -7.38 -9.57 -14.85
N LYS A 134 -8.05 -10.72 -14.68
CA LYS A 134 -8.84 -11.04 -13.46
C LYS A 134 -7.99 -11.16 -12.18
N ASN A 135 -6.68 -11.42 -12.31
CA ASN A 135 -5.75 -11.52 -11.19
C ASN A 135 -5.20 -10.16 -10.71
N LEU A 136 -5.62 -9.05 -11.33
CA LEU A 136 -5.34 -7.70 -10.85
C LEU A 136 -6.36 -7.28 -9.78
N ASN A 137 -5.85 -6.92 -8.60
CA ASN A 137 -6.57 -6.16 -7.58
C ASN A 137 -6.08 -4.71 -7.61
N MET A 138 -7.00 -3.77 -7.62
CA MET A 138 -6.69 -2.34 -7.58
C MET A 138 -7.29 -1.73 -6.31
N GLY A 139 -6.48 -0.97 -5.60
CA GLY A 139 -6.89 -0.35 -4.34
C GLY A 139 -6.45 1.10 -4.22
N VAL A 140 -6.98 1.76 -3.21
CA VAL A 140 -6.50 3.06 -2.75
C VAL A 140 -6.00 2.93 -1.32
N ILE A 141 -4.89 3.61 -1.04
CA ILE A 141 -4.37 3.75 0.32
C ILE A 141 -4.27 5.23 0.69
N SER A 142 -4.78 5.57 1.86
CA SER A 142 -4.71 6.91 2.43
C SER A 142 -3.94 6.90 3.74
N THR A 143 -3.08 7.90 3.93
CA THR A 143 -2.46 8.15 5.24
C THR A 143 -3.30 9.19 5.98
N LEU A 144 -4.02 8.75 7.01
CA LEU A 144 -4.83 9.59 7.86
C LEU A 144 -3.97 10.31 8.90
N SER A 145 -4.18 11.61 8.98
CA SER A 145 -3.45 12.54 9.83
C SER A 145 -4.27 13.80 10.07
N SER A 146 -3.80 14.72 10.93
CA SER A 146 -4.46 16.00 11.19
C SER A 146 -4.62 16.86 9.93
N LEU A 147 -3.86 16.60 8.87
CA LEU A 147 -3.93 17.32 7.59
C LEU A 147 -5.16 16.97 6.74
N ASN A 148 -5.79 15.81 6.98
CA ASN A 148 -6.93 15.35 6.19
C ASN A 148 -8.08 14.78 7.01
N ALA A 149 -7.94 14.62 8.33
CA ALA A 149 -8.96 14.04 9.21
C ALA A 149 -10.37 14.57 8.96
N ASP A 150 -10.51 15.88 8.72
CA ASP A 150 -11.78 16.57 8.53
C ASP A 150 -12.54 16.12 7.28
N ILE A 151 -11.83 15.68 6.25
CA ILE A 151 -12.43 15.29 4.96
C ILE A 151 -12.40 13.78 4.73
N MET A 152 -11.76 13.00 5.61
CA MET A 152 -11.45 11.61 5.29
C MET A 152 -12.68 10.70 5.20
N LEU A 153 -13.78 11.03 5.89
CA LEU A 153 -15.04 10.27 5.76
C LEU A 153 -15.69 10.47 4.40
N ASP A 154 -15.85 11.74 3.99
CA ASP A 154 -16.40 12.09 2.67
C ASP A 154 -15.49 11.56 1.56
N PHE A 155 -14.17 11.65 1.75
CA PHE A 155 -13.20 11.14 0.82
C PHE A 155 -13.23 9.61 0.71
N TYR A 156 -13.47 8.91 1.82
CA TYR A 156 -13.70 7.47 1.81
C TYR A 156 -14.92 7.10 0.95
N ASP A 157 -16.04 7.81 1.11
CA ASP A 157 -17.24 7.58 0.32
C ASP A 157 -17.02 7.92 -1.16
N TYR A 158 -16.27 8.98 -1.46
CA TYR A 158 -15.84 9.29 -2.83
C TYR A 158 -15.02 8.15 -3.45
N ILE A 159 -14.04 7.59 -2.73
CA ILE A 159 -13.24 6.44 -3.23
C ILE A 159 -14.15 5.25 -3.52
N LYS A 160 -15.08 4.94 -2.61
CA LYS A 160 -15.98 3.80 -2.74
C LYS A 160 -16.94 3.96 -3.92
N ASN A 161 -17.63 5.10 -3.99
CA ASN A 161 -18.76 5.30 -4.88
C ASN A 161 -18.34 5.79 -6.27
N GLU A 162 -17.34 6.67 -6.35
CA GLU A 162 -16.90 7.28 -7.62
C GLU A 162 -15.68 6.55 -8.21
N LEU A 163 -14.70 6.24 -7.37
CA LEU A 163 -13.50 5.55 -7.84
C LEU A 163 -13.68 4.04 -7.96
N ILE A 164 -14.67 3.44 -7.31
CA ILE A 164 -15.07 2.02 -7.48
C ILE A 164 -13.84 1.10 -7.55
N VAL A 165 -13.07 1.08 -6.46
CA VAL A 165 -11.87 0.25 -6.32
C VAL A 165 -12.18 -1.04 -5.57
N ASP A 166 -11.31 -2.04 -5.67
CA ASP A 166 -11.54 -3.31 -4.97
C ASP A 166 -11.28 -3.19 -3.47
N SER A 167 -10.29 -2.39 -3.07
CA SER A 167 -9.89 -2.26 -1.67
C SER A 167 -9.60 -0.80 -1.28
N ILE A 168 -10.02 -0.44 -0.07
CA ILE A 168 -9.73 0.86 0.55
C ILE A 168 -8.97 0.60 1.85
N GLN A 169 -7.75 1.12 1.91
CA GLN A 169 -6.85 1.01 3.05
C GLN A 169 -6.63 2.39 3.64
N VAL A 170 -6.71 2.49 4.96
CA VAL A 170 -6.38 3.72 5.68
C VAL A 170 -5.35 3.37 6.73
N ASN A 171 -4.20 4.03 6.65
CA ASN A 171 -3.12 3.92 7.62
C ASN A 171 -3.09 5.17 8.49
N LEU A 172 -2.71 5.03 9.75
CA LEU A 172 -2.40 6.17 10.59
C LEU A 172 -0.99 6.68 10.27
N ALA A 173 -0.82 8.01 10.20
CA ALA A 173 0.51 8.61 10.14
C ALA A 173 1.36 8.17 11.35
N ARG A 174 2.65 7.87 11.11
CA ARG A 174 3.59 7.32 12.10
C ARG A 174 5.01 7.80 11.82
N GLY A 175 5.91 7.69 12.81
CA GLY A 175 7.32 8.08 12.72
C GLY A 175 7.61 9.49 13.22
N GLU A 176 8.87 9.74 13.60
CA GLU A 176 9.31 11.00 14.24
C GLU A 176 9.16 12.21 13.32
N SER A 177 9.35 12.02 12.00
CA SER A 177 9.14 13.06 10.98
C SER A 177 7.67 13.47 10.84
N CYS A 178 6.76 12.77 11.51
CA CYS A 178 5.31 12.98 11.46
C CYS A 178 4.74 13.51 12.78
N SER A 179 5.56 14.05 13.67
CA SER A 179 5.09 14.64 14.93
C SER A 179 4.85 16.16 14.82
N PRO A 180 3.69 16.70 15.27
CA PRO A 180 2.49 16.02 15.75
C PRO A 180 1.39 16.06 14.66
N ILE A 181 1.50 15.20 13.64
CA ILE A 181 0.48 15.07 12.60
C ILE A 181 -0.58 14.00 12.98
N LEU A 182 -0.43 13.27 14.09
CA LEU A 182 -1.47 12.36 14.58
C LEU A 182 -2.09 12.88 15.88
N ASP A 183 -3.31 13.40 15.78
CA ASP A 183 -4.08 13.93 16.90
C ASP A 183 -5.22 12.99 17.32
N LYS A 184 -5.86 13.29 18.47
CA LYS A 184 -6.99 12.51 18.99
C LYS A 184 -8.15 12.44 17.99
N LYS A 185 -8.36 13.51 17.21
CA LYS A 185 -9.39 13.59 16.17
C LYS A 185 -9.13 12.55 15.08
N SER A 186 -7.90 12.48 14.55
CA SER A 186 -7.50 11.49 13.55
C SER A 186 -7.72 10.06 14.03
N ILE A 187 -7.42 9.77 15.31
CA ILE A 187 -7.66 8.43 15.90
C ILE A 187 -9.16 8.09 15.97
N GLN A 188 -10.02 9.07 16.26
CA GLN A 188 -11.47 8.88 16.26
C GLN A 188 -12.02 8.68 14.84
N ILE A 189 -11.58 9.49 13.88
CA ILE A 189 -11.93 9.34 12.46
C ILE A 189 -11.51 7.97 11.93
N TYR A 190 -10.32 7.50 12.32
CA TYR A 190 -9.86 6.15 11.97
C TYR A 190 -10.82 5.07 12.43
N LYS A 191 -11.33 5.17 13.67
CA LYS A 191 -12.30 4.22 14.21
C LYS A 191 -13.59 4.22 13.40
N GLN A 192 -14.10 5.40 13.08
CA GLN A 192 -15.30 5.54 12.26
C GLN A 192 -15.10 4.92 10.86
N ILE A 193 -13.96 5.16 10.22
CA ILE A 193 -13.62 4.55 8.93
C ILE A 193 -13.45 3.03 9.04
N ALA A 194 -12.85 2.54 10.12
CA ALA A 194 -12.69 1.10 10.36
C ALA A 194 -14.05 0.40 10.50
N ASP A 195 -14.97 0.99 11.27
CA ASP A 195 -16.33 0.47 11.45
C ASP A 195 -17.17 0.58 10.18
N LYS A 196 -17.04 1.69 9.45
CA LYS A 196 -17.68 1.87 8.14
C LYS A 196 -17.16 0.86 7.12
N THR A 197 -15.85 0.65 7.05
CA THR A 197 -15.27 -0.35 6.13
C THR A 197 -15.71 -1.76 6.48
N LYS A 198 -15.81 -2.08 7.78
CA LYS A 198 -16.39 -3.34 8.24
C LYS A 198 -17.80 -3.48 7.68
N SER A 199 -18.68 -2.52 7.95
CA SER A 199 -20.07 -2.51 7.47
C SER A 199 -20.17 -2.63 5.95
N ASP A 200 -19.36 -1.89 5.19
CA ASP A 200 -19.33 -1.93 3.72
C ASP A 200 -18.87 -3.28 3.15
N ILE A 201 -17.95 -3.97 3.84
CA ILE A 201 -17.53 -5.33 3.47
C ILE A 201 -18.67 -6.33 3.75
N TYR A 202 -19.29 -6.28 4.93
CA TYR A 202 -20.38 -7.20 5.30
C TYR A 202 -21.62 -7.03 4.43
N SER A 203 -21.91 -5.81 3.99
CA SER A 203 -23.02 -5.49 3.09
C SER A 203 -22.70 -5.72 1.60
N SER A 204 -21.51 -6.24 1.27
CA SER A 204 -21.03 -6.43 -0.11
C SER A 204 -20.89 -5.15 -0.94
N ASN A 205 -20.93 -3.97 -0.31
CA ASN A 205 -20.70 -2.67 -0.93
C ASN A 205 -19.23 -2.44 -1.29
N LEU A 206 -18.30 -3.20 -0.69
CA LEU A 206 -16.89 -3.22 -1.03
C LEU A 206 -16.43 -4.67 -1.27
N LYS A 207 -15.88 -4.95 -2.46
CA LYS A 207 -15.41 -6.30 -2.82
C LYS A 207 -14.27 -6.78 -1.92
N GLY A 208 -13.43 -5.87 -1.45
CA GLY A 208 -12.22 -6.19 -0.70
C GLY A 208 -11.35 -7.20 -1.46
N TYR A 209 -10.96 -8.26 -0.74
CA TYR A 209 -10.18 -9.37 -1.30
C TYR A 209 -11.04 -10.61 -1.56
N SER A 210 -12.31 -10.44 -1.93
CA SER A 210 -13.33 -11.51 -2.03
C SER A 210 -12.99 -12.70 -2.95
N ASN A 211 -12.16 -12.49 -3.98
CA ASN A 211 -12.02 -13.45 -5.10
C ASN A 211 -10.97 -14.55 -4.87
N PHE A 212 -10.83 -15.11 -3.66
CA PHE A 212 -9.97 -16.28 -3.45
C PHE A 212 -10.43 -17.18 -2.27
N PHE A 213 -10.00 -18.43 -2.29
CA PHE A 213 -10.28 -19.41 -1.22
C PHE A 213 -9.68 -18.96 0.12
N GLY A 214 -10.52 -18.72 1.13
CA GLY A 214 -10.11 -18.15 2.42
C GLY A 214 -10.27 -16.64 2.54
N SER A 215 -10.88 -15.97 1.55
CA SER A 215 -11.14 -14.53 1.59
C SER A 215 -11.97 -14.08 2.80
N GLY A 216 -12.90 -14.91 3.29
CA GLY A 216 -13.66 -14.63 4.52
C GLY A 216 -12.75 -14.53 5.77
N ILE A 217 -11.85 -15.49 5.96
CA ILE A 217 -10.88 -15.48 7.07
C ILE A 217 -9.95 -14.27 6.94
N TYR A 218 -9.44 -14.01 5.74
CA TYR A 218 -8.57 -12.87 5.49
C TYR A 218 -9.26 -11.52 5.81
N GLN A 219 -10.54 -11.39 5.47
CA GLN A 219 -11.34 -10.20 5.80
C GLN A 219 -11.60 -10.08 7.30
N ALA A 220 -11.87 -11.18 8.00
CA ALA A 220 -12.02 -11.20 9.46
C ALA A 220 -10.72 -10.77 10.15
N VAL A 221 -9.58 -11.32 9.71
CA VAL A 221 -8.24 -10.96 10.20
C VAL A 221 -7.96 -9.48 9.97
N ASN A 222 -8.26 -8.93 8.79
CA ASN A 222 -8.08 -7.51 8.50
C ASN A 222 -8.98 -6.61 9.36
N THR A 223 -10.22 -7.05 9.64
CA THR A 223 -11.13 -6.32 10.53
C THR A 223 -10.57 -6.27 11.95
N LEU A 224 -10.06 -7.40 12.45
CA LEU A 224 -9.40 -7.48 13.74
C LEU A 224 -8.15 -6.59 13.80
N PHE A 225 -7.31 -6.60 12.76
CA PHE A 225 -6.14 -5.74 12.70
C PHE A 225 -6.49 -4.25 12.77
N ARG A 226 -7.58 -3.80 12.13
CA ARG A 226 -8.06 -2.41 12.25
C ARG A 226 -8.45 -2.06 13.69
N GLU A 227 -9.13 -2.97 14.39
CA GLU A 227 -9.48 -2.77 15.80
C GLU A 227 -8.22 -2.71 16.70
N ILE A 228 -7.23 -3.55 16.42
CA ILE A 228 -5.94 -3.58 17.11
C ILE A 228 -5.14 -2.29 16.87
N ILE A 229 -5.10 -1.79 15.64
CA ILE A 229 -4.46 -0.52 15.30
C ILE A 229 -5.12 0.62 16.07
N TYR A 230 -6.46 0.68 16.08
CA TYR A 230 -7.20 1.69 16.84
C TYR A 230 -6.87 1.64 18.33
N LYS A 231 -6.93 0.45 18.96
CA LYS A 231 -6.62 0.28 20.38
C LYS A 231 -5.18 0.70 20.68
N THR A 232 -4.22 0.27 19.85
CA THR A 232 -2.80 0.64 19.99
C THR A 232 -2.61 2.14 19.94
N ALA A 233 -3.22 2.82 18.95
CA ALA A 233 -3.13 4.27 18.82
C ALA A 233 -3.81 5.02 19.99
N LYS A 234 -4.92 4.50 20.50
CA LYS A 234 -5.65 5.09 21.62
C LYS A 234 -4.92 4.94 22.96
N THR A 235 -4.32 3.78 23.23
CA THR A 235 -3.71 3.48 24.54
C THR A 235 -2.21 3.75 24.58
N GLY A 236 -1.56 3.94 23.43
CA GLY A 236 -0.10 4.01 23.33
C GLY A 236 0.61 2.71 23.72
N LYS A 237 -0.12 1.59 23.75
CA LYS A 237 0.40 0.27 24.17
C LYS A 237 0.12 -0.77 23.09
N TYR A 238 1.13 -1.57 22.76
CA TYR A 238 0.97 -2.69 21.85
C TYR A 238 -0.08 -3.67 22.37
N GLN A 239 -0.99 -4.10 21.48
CA GLN A 239 -2.05 -5.06 21.81
C GLN A 239 -1.67 -6.51 21.48
N LEU A 240 -0.57 -6.70 20.75
CA LEU A 240 -0.04 -8.00 20.34
C LEU A 240 1.47 -8.03 20.59
N PRO A 241 2.03 -9.22 20.85
CA PRO A 241 3.49 -9.42 20.83
C PRO A 241 4.08 -9.05 19.47
N CYS A 242 5.31 -8.55 19.48
CA CYS A 242 6.04 -8.26 18.24
C CYS A 242 6.36 -9.56 17.49
N ALA A 243 6.03 -9.60 16.19
CA ALA A 243 6.33 -10.71 15.29
C ALA A 243 7.37 -10.34 14.21
N ALA A 244 8.05 -9.20 14.39
CA ALA A 244 9.13 -8.74 13.52
C ALA A 244 10.22 -9.81 13.36
N GLY A 245 10.68 -10.03 12.14
CA GLY A 245 11.69 -11.05 11.82
C GLY A 245 11.18 -12.50 11.81
N ARG A 246 9.95 -12.77 12.31
CA ARG A 246 9.31 -14.10 12.23
C ARG A 246 8.25 -14.17 11.15
N LEU A 247 7.36 -13.18 11.10
CA LEU A 247 6.25 -13.12 10.13
C LEU A 247 6.44 -12.07 9.05
N ASN A 248 7.33 -11.11 9.28
CA ASN A 248 7.65 -10.05 8.32
C ASN A 248 9.14 -9.70 8.38
N GLY A 249 9.60 -9.01 7.34
CA GLY A 249 10.93 -8.45 7.23
C GLY A 249 10.92 -7.36 6.17
N VAL A 250 11.88 -6.46 6.27
CA VAL A 250 12.04 -5.30 5.38
C VAL A 250 13.39 -5.42 4.69
N ILE A 251 13.39 -5.13 3.39
CA ILE A 251 14.60 -5.15 2.57
C ILE A 251 14.75 -3.75 1.98
N TYR A 252 15.87 -3.12 2.28
CA TYR A 252 16.17 -1.75 1.89
C TYR A 252 16.76 -1.68 0.47
N PRO A 253 16.80 -0.47 -0.14
CA PRO A 253 17.32 -0.29 -1.49
C PRO A 253 18.74 -0.81 -1.68
N ASP A 254 19.60 -0.73 -0.66
CA ASP A 254 20.98 -1.22 -0.66
C ASP A 254 21.12 -2.74 -0.45
N GLY A 255 20.00 -3.44 -0.21
CA GLY A 255 19.96 -4.86 0.06
C GLY A 255 20.07 -5.23 1.55
N ASN A 256 20.21 -4.25 2.44
CA ASN A 256 20.18 -4.51 3.89
C ASN A 256 18.81 -5.02 4.31
N VAL A 257 18.78 -5.88 5.31
CA VAL A 257 17.57 -6.52 5.81
C VAL A 257 17.34 -6.12 7.26
N SER A 258 16.12 -5.71 7.60
CA SER A 258 15.72 -5.47 8.99
C SER A 258 14.46 -6.25 9.33
N SER A 259 14.31 -6.59 10.61
CA SER A 259 13.11 -7.22 11.14
C SER A 259 11.91 -6.27 11.16
N CYS A 260 12.15 -4.95 11.24
CA CYS A 260 11.12 -3.91 11.29
C CYS A 260 11.64 -2.60 10.69
N GLU A 261 10.79 -1.88 9.94
CA GLU A 261 11.10 -0.57 9.36
C GLU A 261 11.34 0.55 10.39
N MET A 262 11.00 0.29 11.66
CA MET A 262 11.17 1.22 12.78
C MET A 262 12.38 0.88 13.66
N LEU A 263 13.06 -0.25 13.41
CA LEU A 263 14.26 -0.65 14.14
C LEU A 263 15.48 -0.31 13.29
N ASP A 264 16.55 0.11 13.95
CA ASP A 264 17.84 0.35 13.30
C ASP A 264 18.33 -0.90 12.57
N ASN A 265 19.04 -0.68 11.47
CA ASN A 265 19.61 -1.77 10.68
C ASN A 265 20.64 -2.51 11.53
N VAL A 266 20.55 -3.85 11.55
CA VAL A 266 21.57 -4.73 12.13
C VAL A 266 22.47 -5.25 11.02
#